data_AF-A0A1J0GG79-F1
#
_entry.id   AF-A0A1J0GG79-F1
#
_cell.length_a   1.000
_cell.length_b   1.000
_cell.length_c   1.000
_cell.angle_alpha   90.00
_cell.angle_beta   90.00
_cell.angle_gamma   90.00
#
_symmetry.space_group_name_H-M   'P 1'
#
loop_
_entity.id
_entity.type
_entity.pdbx_description
1 polymer ?
#
loop_
_entity_poly.entity_id
_entity_poly.type
_entity_poly.pdbx_seq_one_letter_code
_entity_poly.pdbx_strand_id
1 'polypeptide(L)'
;MEQCYVLKINEEKNIQENSDLCFIGGYPRIPISATIPKCKLCNKEQTFMFQVAFPENHVWYGLSMAIFACTSCAKEGYFIPEMLNVHLKGANIPLGFLDKYQKNFKSMIFETSEARVQTDYCEKVKFKKWDLIKATNNKINKNKIGGIPKWVLDDETPSTYNYENSMFFIMQIFEEFEFEKSPKAPPQIELSLTG
;
A
#
# COMPACT_ATOMS: atom_id res chain seq x y z
N MET A 1 -20.11 12.48 -4.07
CA MET A 1 -18.68 12.71 -3.78
C MET A 1 -18.24 11.64 -2.82
N GLU A 2 -17.18 10.90 -3.14
CA GLU A 2 -16.65 9.89 -2.23
C GLU A 2 -16.20 10.50 -0.91
N GLN A 3 -16.47 9.78 0.18
CA GLN A 3 -16.13 10.21 1.51
C GLN A 3 -14.62 10.08 1.74
N CYS A 4 -14.00 11.13 2.30
CA CYS A 4 -12.59 11.11 2.68
C CYS A 4 -12.44 10.66 4.13
N TYR A 5 -11.45 9.81 4.39
CA TYR A 5 -11.06 9.34 5.72
C TYR A 5 -9.56 9.55 5.94
N VAL A 6 -9.17 10.20 7.02
CA VAL A 6 -7.76 10.38 7.41
C VAL A 6 -7.30 9.14 8.15
N LEU A 7 -6.10 8.67 7.80
CA LEU A 7 -5.37 7.62 8.51
C LEU A 7 -4.60 8.25 9.67
N LYS A 8 -5.09 8.09 10.91
CA LYS A 8 -4.41 8.60 12.11
C LYS A 8 -3.80 7.44 12.89
N ILE A 9 -2.51 7.53 13.22
CA ILE A 9 -1.86 6.55 14.10
C ILE A 9 -2.49 6.62 15.49
N ASN A 10 -2.82 5.45 16.03
CA ASN A 10 -3.24 5.28 17.41
C ASN A 10 -2.01 4.92 18.26
N GLU A 11 -1.43 5.90 18.94
CA GLU A 11 -0.20 5.74 19.74
C GLU A 11 -0.39 4.85 20.97
N GLU A 12 -1.64 4.68 21.42
CA GLU A 12 -1.97 3.85 22.59
C GLU A 12 -2.03 2.36 22.24
N LYS A 13 -2.24 2.02 20.96
CA LYS A 13 -2.39 0.63 20.51
C LYS A 13 -1.15 0.10 19.80
N ASN A 14 -0.33 -0.62 20.56
CA ASN A 14 0.94 -1.20 20.11
C ASN A 14 0.92 -2.73 19.95
N ILE A 15 -0.23 -3.37 20.20
CA ILE A 15 -0.43 -4.81 20.05
C ILE A 15 -1.53 -5.03 19.02
N GLN A 16 -1.26 -5.92 18.06
CA GLN A 16 -2.22 -6.28 17.03
C GLN A 16 -3.29 -7.22 17.57
N GLU A 17 -4.54 -6.91 17.28
CA GLU A 17 -5.69 -7.77 17.55
C GLU A 17 -6.29 -8.32 16.25
N ASN A 18 -7.02 -9.42 16.34
CA ASN A 18 -7.68 -10.05 15.18
C ASN A 18 -8.73 -9.14 14.50
N SER A 19 -9.26 -8.17 15.23
CA SER A 19 -10.24 -7.19 14.75
C SER A 19 -9.61 -5.96 14.11
N ASP A 20 -8.28 -5.82 14.10
CA ASP A 20 -7.63 -4.69 13.45
C ASP A 20 -7.64 -4.87 11.92
N LEU A 21 -8.17 -3.87 11.22
CA LEU A 21 -8.39 -3.89 9.78
C LEU A 21 -7.56 -2.85 9.02
N CYS A 22 -7.15 -1.78 9.69
CA CYS A 22 -6.31 -0.71 9.14
C CYS A 22 -5.09 -0.52 10.05
N PHE A 23 -3.90 -0.88 9.57
CA PHE A 23 -2.69 -0.89 10.38
C PHE A 23 -1.43 -0.95 9.54
N ILE A 24 -0.32 -0.56 10.15
CA ILE A 24 1.04 -0.64 9.64
C ILE A 24 1.75 -1.80 10.32
N GLY A 25 2.56 -2.55 9.59
CA GLY A 25 3.42 -3.60 10.15
C GLY A 25 2.66 -4.69 10.94
N GLY A 26 3.38 -5.43 11.79
CA GLY A 26 2.83 -6.60 12.45
C GLY A 26 2.65 -7.78 11.49
N TYR A 27 1.61 -8.56 11.74
CA TYR A 27 1.24 -9.75 10.98
C TYR A 27 0.18 -9.40 9.94
N PRO A 28 0.39 -9.68 8.65
CA PRO A 28 -0.62 -9.39 7.63
C PRO A 28 -1.91 -10.15 7.90
N ARG A 29 -3.06 -9.51 7.64
CA ARG A 29 -4.38 -10.15 7.71
C ARG A 29 -4.89 -10.37 6.29
N ILE A 30 -4.50 -11.50 5.69
CA ILE A 30 -4.78 -11.87 4.29
C ILE A 30 -5.54 -13.21 4.21
N PRO A 31 -6.15 -13.57 3.06
CA PRO A 31 -6.83 -14.86 2.91
C PRO A 31 -5.92 -16.05 3.22
N ILE A 32 -6.47 -17.12 3.78
CA ILE A 32 -5.69 -18.33 4.17
C ILE A 32 -5.05 -18.98 2.93
N SER A 33 -5.70 -18.91 1.78
CA SER A 33 -5.20 -19.42 0.51
C SER A 33 -4.08 -18.57 -0.10
N ALA A 34 -3.88 -17.34 0.38
CA ALA A 34 -2.87 -16.43 -0.14
C ALA A 34 -1.51 -16.68 0.53
N THR A 35 -0.44 -16.52 -0.25
CA THR A 35 0.94 -16.58 0.26
C THR A 35 1.54 -15.18 0.29
N ILE A 36 2.54 -14.99 1.15
CA ILE A 36 3.33 -13.76 1.17
C ILE A 36 4.05 -13.63 -0.18
N PRO A 37 3.88 -12.50 -0.91
CA PRO A 37 4.44 -12.35 -2.24
C PRO A 37 5.97 -12.37 -2.19
N LYS A 38 6.58 -12.99 -3.19
CA LYS A 38 8.04 -12.99 -3.38
C LYS A 38 8.46 -11.90 -4.34
N CYS A 39 9.59 -11.27 -4.06
CA CYS A 39 10.22 -10.30 -4.95
C CYS A 39 10.66 -10.97 -6.25
N LYS A 40 10.23 -10.44 -7.40
CA LYS A 40 10.61 -10.96 -8.72
C LYS A 40 12.10 -10.75 -9.04
N LEU A 41 12.84 -9.98 -8.23
CA LEU A 41 14.25 -9.66 -8.45
C LEU A 41 15.23 -10.54 -7.66
N CYS A 42 14.88 -10.91 -6.43
CA CYS A 42 15.76 -11.70 -5.53
C CYS A 42 15.09 -12.96 -4.97
N ASN A 43 13.81 -13.19 -5.30
CA ASN A 43 12.99 -14.33 -4.88
C ASN A 43 12.80 -14.47 -3.35
N LYS A 44 13.15 -13.44 -2.56
CA LYS A 44 12.86 -13.37 -1.12
C LYS A 44 11.43 -12.91 -0.89
N GLU A 45 10.84 -13.33 0.23
CA GLU A 45 9.55 -12.84 0.68
C GLU A 45 9.59 -11.34 0.90
N GLN A 46 8.60 -10.65 0.34
CA GLN A 46 8.42 -9.23 0.56
C GLN A 46 7.97 -8.96 1.99
N THR A 47 8.33 -7.78 2.47
CA THR A 47 7.96 -7.27 3.79
C THR A 47 6.57 -6.68 3.71
N PHE A 48 5.69 -7.12 4.60
CA PHE A 48 4.40 -6.48 4.83
C PHE A 48 4.61 -5.07 5.37
N MET A 49 4.04 -4.07 4.70
CA MET A 49 4.19 -2.66 5.04
C MET A 49 2.98 -2.14 5.79
N PHE A 50 1.78 -2.28 5.21
CA PHE A 50 0.52 -1.88 5.83
C PHE A 50 -0.68 -2.55 5.15
N GLN A 51 -1.82 -2.48 5.80
CA GLN A 51 -3.11 -2.90 5.28
C GLN A 51 -4.19 -1.89 5.63
N VAL A 52 -5.16 -1.74 4.74
CA VAL A 52 -6.39 -0.96 4.96
C VAL A 52 -7.61 -1.75 4.52
N ALA A 53 -8.68 -1.70 5.30
CA ALA A 53 -10.02 -2.09 4.87
C ALA A 53 -10.79 -0.83 4.46
N PHE A 54 -11.50 -0.91 3.34
CA PHE A 54 -12.22 0.25 2.80
C PHE A 54 -13.57 0.43 3.52
N PRO A 55 -13.90 1.65 3.97
CA PRO A 55 -15.13 1.92 4.72
C PRO A 55 -16.38 1.89 3.84
N GLU A 56 -17.56 1.80 4.45
CA GLU A 56 -18.88 1.67 3.79
C GLU A 56 -19.16 2.66 2.66
N ASN A 57 -18.64 3.89 2.76
CA ASN A 57 -18.88 4.93 1.75
C ASN A 57 -17.75 5.06 0.72
N HIS A 58 -16.98 3.99 0.51
CA HIS A 58 -15.91 3.89 -0.48
C HIS A 58 -16.27 2.85 -1.55
N VAL A 59 -15.85 3.08 -2.80
CA VAL A 59 -16.15 2.19 -3.95
C VAL A 59 -15.61 0.77 -3.81
N TRP A 60 -14.63 0.58 -2.94
CA TRP A 60 -14.06 -0.73 -2.58
C TRP A 60 -14.56 -1.26 -1.24
N TYR A 61 -15.71 -0.80 -0.73
CA TYR A 61 -16.30 -1.34 0.49
C TYR A 61 -16.39 -2.87 0.45
N GLY A 62 -16.09 -3.51 1.58
CA GLY A 62 -15.99 -4.96 1.70
C GLY A 62 -14.62 -5.52 1.33
N LEU A 63 -13.79 -4.76 0.61
CA LEU A 63 -12.42 -5.15 0.27
C LEU A 63 -11.39 -4.59 1.24
N SER A 64 -10.24 -5.27 1.27
CA SER A 64 -9.02 -4.84 1.93
C SER A 64 -7.88 -4.81 0.93
N MET A 65 -6.94 -3.89 1.15
CA MET A 65 -5.68 -3.82 0.41
C MET A 65 -4.51 -4.01 1.38
N ALA A 66 -3.62 -4.94 1.07
CA ALA A 66 -2.34 -5.11 1.75
C ALA A 66 -1.19 -4.73 0.80
N ILE A 67 -0.22 -3.98 1.30
CA ILE A 67 0.97 -3.57 0.55
C ILE A 67 2.19 -4.32 1.09
N PHE A 68 2.95 -4.90 0.17
CA PHE A 68 4.20 -5.58 0.43
C PHE A 68 5.33 -4.96 -0.39
N ALA A 69 6.53 -4.84 0.19
CA ALA A 69 7.71 -4.32 -0.50
C ALA A 69 8.97 -5.12 -0.12
N CYS A 70 9.88 -5.29 -1.06
CA CYS A 70 11.12 -6.02 -0.84
C CYS A 70 12.13 -5.15 -0.10
N THR A 71 12.52 -5.59 1.11
CA THR A 71 13.61 -4.97 1.89
C THR A 71 14.91 -5.78 1.86
N SER A 72 14.91 -6.92 1.15
CA SER A 72 16.05 -7.85 1.08
C SER A 72 16.91 -7.71 -0.17
N CYS A 73 16.66 -6.71 -1.02
CA CYS A 73 17.55 -6.36 -2.13
C CYS A 73 17.34 -4.92 -2.55
N ALA A 74 18.38 -4.33 -3.11
CA ALA A 74 18.41 -2.95 -3.57
C ALA A 74 19.03 -2.94 -4.97
N LYS A 75 18.25 -3.34 -6.00
CA LYS A 75 18.74 -3.40 -7.39
C LYS A 75 18.60 -2.04 -8.05
N GLU A 76 19.71 -1.55 -8.59
CA GLU A 76 19.73 -0.34 -9.40
C GLU A 76 18.71 -0.41 -10.54
N GLY A 77 18.02 0.70 -10.81
CA GLY A 77 16.93 0.77 -11.79
C GLY A 77 15.55 0.27 -11.31
N TYR A 78 15.44 -0.22 -10.08
CA TYR A 78 14.16 -0.71 -9.51
C TYR A 78 13.73 0.01 -8.23
N PHE A 79 14.41 1.09 -7.86
CA PHE A 79 14.01 1.96 -6.74
C PHE A 79 12.81 2.82 -7.10
N ILE A 80 12.85 3.37 -8.31
CA ILE A 80 11.76 4.13 -8.86
C ILE A 80 10.90 3.16 -9.66
N PRO A 81 9.62 3.03 -9.30
CA PRO A 81 8.58 2.52 -10.18
C PRO A 81 8.76 2.79 -11.67
N GLU A 82 8.49 1.78 -12.49
CA GLU A 82 8.31 2.02 -13.93
C GLU A 82 7.16 3.01 -14.13
N MET A 83 7.44 4.11 -14.82
CA MET A 83 6.46 5.15 -15.14
C MET A 83 5.99 5.02 -16.58
N LEU A 84 4.76 5.45 -16.84
CA LEU A 84 4.28 5.58 -18.21
C LEU A 84 5.05 6.69 -18.93
N ASN A 85 5.47 6.42 -20.16
CA ASN A 85 6.15 7.41 -20.99
C ASN A 85 5.15 8.25 -21.81
N VAL A 86 4.19 8.87 -21.12
CA VAL A 86 3.15 9.75 -21.67
C VAL A 86 2.82 10.86 -20.68
N HIS A 87 2.09 11.89 -21.13
CA HIS A 87 1.49 12.84 -20.20
C HIS A 87 0.45 12.12 -19.31
N LEU A 88 0.66 12.11 -18.00
CA LEU A 88 -0.11 11.28 -17.06
C LEU A 88 -1.57 11.72 -16.95
N LYS A 89 -1.84 13.02 -17.04
CA LYS A 89 -3.20 13.54 -16.97
C LYS A 89 -4.05 12.98 -18.10
N GLY A 90 -5.09 12.25 -17.75
CA GLY A 90 -5.99 11.62 -18.70
C GLY A 90 -5.37 10.45 -19.46
N ALA A 91 -4.20 9.96 -19.06
CA ALA A 91 -3.54 8.84 -19.71
C ALA A 91 -4.40 7.58 -19.67
N ASN A 92 -4.36 6.79 -20.76
CA ASN A 92 -4.78 5.41 -20.73
C ASN A 92 -3.60 4.52 -20.31
N ILE A 93 -3.76 3.79 -19.22
CA ILE A 93 -2.79 2.82 -18.72
C ILE A 93 -2.89 1.55 -19.59
N PRO A 94 -1.81 1.10 -20.26
CA PRO A 94 -1.84 -0.10 -21.10
C PRO A 94 -2.15 -1.38 -20.32
N LEU A 95 -2.83 -2.32 -20.98
CA LEU A 95 -3.08 -3.65 -20.43
C LEU A 95 -1.76 -4.34 -20.02
N GLY A 96 -1.74 -4.91 -18.82
CA GLY A 96 -0.59 -5.62 -18.26
C GLY A 96 0.52 -4.71 -17.71
N PHE A 97 0.42 -3.38 -17.85
CA PHE A 97 1.38 -2.46 -17.25
C PHE A 97 1.47 -2.64 -15.73
N LEU A 98 0.32 -2.69 -15.04
CA LEU A 98 0.25 -2.84 -13.59
C LEU A 98 0.82 -4.17 -13.07
N ASP A 99 0.82 -5.23 -13.89
CA ASP A 99 1.40 -6.54 -13.54
C ASP A 99 2.92 -6.58 -13.74
N LYS A 100 3.40 -5.93 -14.80
CA LYS A 100 4.83 -5.78 -15.09
C LYS A 100 5.51 -4.86 -14.09
N TYR A 101 4.79 -3.82 -13.65
CA TYR A 101 5.26 -2.81 -12.72
C TYR A 101 5.56 -3.38 -11.31
N GLN A 102 4.71 -4.28 -10.82
CA GLN A 102 4.86 -4.90 -9.50
C GLN A 102 5.94 -5.99 -9.48
N LYS A 103 7.20 -5.59 -9.31
CA LYS A 103 8.39 -6.48 -9.27
C LYS A 103 8.94 -6.68 -7.87
N ASN A 104 9.31 -5.59 -7.20
CA ASN A 104 9.85 -5.55 -5.86
C ASN A 104 8.84 -5.06 -4.82
N PHE A 105 7.60 -4.79 -5.23
CA PHE A 105 6.47 -4.56 -4.35
C PHE A 105 5.23 -5.26 -4.91
N LYS A 106 4.18 -5.38 -4.10
CA LYS A 106 2.90 -5.98 -4.48
C LYS A 106 1.76 -5.31 -3.70
N SER A 107 0.71 -4.94 -4.40
CA SER A 107 -0.61 -4.70 -3.82
C SER A 107 -1.45 -5.96 -3.94
N MET A 108 -2.05 -6.37 -2.82
CA MET A 108 -2.98 -7.51 -2.76
C MET A 108 -4.34 -6.99 -2.36
N ILE A 109 -5.34 -7.21 -3.22
CA ILE A 109 -6.74 -6.86 -2.97
C ILE A 109 -7.52 -8.14 -2.71
N PHE A 110 -8.34 -8.16 -1.67
CA PHE A 110 -9.09 -9.34 -1.24
C PHE A 110 -10.34 -8.96 -0.45
N GLU A 111 -11.26 -9.91 -0.29
CA GLU A 111 -12.44 -9.73 0.56
C GLU A 111 -12.03 -9.66 2.04
N THR A 112 -12.50 -8.62 2.73
CA THR A 112 -12.13 -8.37 4.15
C THR A 112 -12.62 -9.48 5.08
N SER A 113 -13.73 -10.12 4.73
CA SER A 113 -14.39 -11.22 5.45
C SER A 113 -13.58 -12.52 5.42
N GLU A 114 -12.85 -12.79 4.33
CA GLU A 114 -12.08 -14.01 4.13
C GLU A 114 -10.70 -13.97 4.80
N ALA A 115 -10.24 -12.79 5.16
CA ALA A 115 -8.90 -12.59 5.67
C ALA A 115 -8.72 -13.02 7.13
N ARG A 116 -7.56 -13.60 7.43
CA ARG A 116 -7.14 -14.02 8.77
C ARG A 116 -5.70 -13.58 9.03
N VAL A 117 -5.36 -13.38 10.30
CA VAL A 117 -3.99 -13.00 10.70
C VAL A 117 -3.05 -14.16 10.40
N GLN A 118 -1.98 -13.89 9.66
CA GLN A 118 -0.95 -14.86 9.31
C GLN A 118 0.15 -14.86 10.36
N THR A 119 0.00 -15.67 11.41
CA THR A 119 0.94 -15.71 12.55
C THR A 119 2.29 -16.32 12.22
N ASP A 120 2.38 -17.07 11.12
CA ASP A 120 3.64 -17.68 10.66
C ASP A 120 4.56 -16.68 9.95
N TYR A 121 4.07 -15.46 9.68
CA TYR A 121 4.88 -14.40 9.12
C TYR A 121 5.87 -13.84 10.15
N CYS A 122 7.13 -13.68 9.74
CA CYS A 122 8.13 -13.00 10.56
C CYS A 122 7.96 -11.48 10.45
N GLU A 123 7.51 -10.84 11.53
CA GLU A 123 7.35 -9.39 11.62
C GLU A 123 8.68 -8.65 11.36
N LYS A 124 8.65 -7.69 10.42
CA LYS A 124 9.81 -6.84 10.07
C LYS A 124 9.53 -5.34 10.26
N VAL A 125 8.26 -4.95 10.18
CA VAL A 125 7.78 -3.58 10.46
C VAL A 125 6.93 -3.66 11.71
N LYS A 126 7.17 -2.75 12.66
CA LYS A 126 6.46 -2.74 13.93
C LYS A 126 4.99 -2.41 13.72
N PHE A 127 4.13 -3.13 14.43
CA PHE A 127 2.69 -2.88 14.41
C PHE A 127 2.34 -1.47 14.91
N LYS A 128 1.53 -0.74 14.15
CA LYS A 128 0.83 0.49 14.59
C LYS A 128 -0.57 0.51 13.99
N LYS A 129 -1.59 0.72 14.83
CA LYS A 129 -2.97 0.83 14.34
C LYS A 129 -3.23 2.18 13.67
N TRP A 130 -4.00 2.16 12.58
CA TRP A 130 -4.64 3.34 12.04
C TRP A 130 -6.12 3.40 12.42
N ASP A 131 -6.52 4.52 13.02
CA ASP A 131 -7.93 4.89 13.13
C ASP A 131 -8.37 5.67 11.89
N LEU A 132 -9.53 5.31 11.36
CA LEU A 132 -10.16 6.00 10.23
C LEU A 132 -11.02 7.16 10.74
N ILE A 133 -10.53 8.38 10.54
CA ILE A 133 -11.26 9.58 10.96
C ILE A 133 -11.93 10.21 9.76
N LYS A 134 -13.26 10.26 9.77
CA LYS A 134 -14.05 10.92 8.71
C LYS A 134 -13.62 12.37 8.58
N ALA A 135 -13.16 12.77 7.39
CA ALA A 135 -12.77 14.14 7.12
C ALA A 135 -13.99 15.00 6.73
N THR A 136 -13.98 16.25 7.16
CA THR A 136 -14.96 17.27 6.71
C THR A 136 -14.61 17.86 5.35
N ASN A 137 -13.34 17.82 4.96
CA ASN A 137 -12.82 18.32 3.69
C ASN A 137 -12.16 17.17 2.90
N ASN A 138 -12.57 16.99 1.64
CA ASN A 138 -12.04 15.95 0.75
C ASN A 138 -10.68 16.28 0.11
N LYS A 139 -10.18 17.51 0.24
CA LYS A 139 -8.86 17.97 -0.24
C LYS A 139 -7.80 18.02 0.88
N ILE A 140 -7.96 17.24 1.93
CA ILE A 140 -7.03 17.27 3.07
C ILE A 140 -5.63 16.74 2.69
N ASN A 141 -4.59 17.45 3.12
CA ASN A 141 -3.19 17.09 2.91
C ASN A 141 -2.70 16.19 4.05
N LYS A 142 -3.24 14.97 4.12
CA LYS A 142 -2.85 13.92 5.06
C LYS A 142 -2.94 12.56 4.38
N ASN A 143 -2.32 11.54 4.99
CA ASN A 143 -2.56 10.14 4.62
C ASN A 143 -4.07 9.86 4.70
N LYS A 144 -4.65 9.36 3.61
CA LYS A 144 -6.10 9.29 3.47
C LYS A 144 -6.57 8.16 2.56
N ILE A 145 -7.79 7.72 2.80
CA ILE A 145 -8.60 6.86 1.92
C ILE A 145 -9.72 7.72 1.32
N GLY A 146 -9.91 7.63 0.01
CA GLY A 146 -10.86 8.43 -0.75
C GLY A 146 -10.56 9.94 -0.72
N GLY A 147 -11.46 10.72 -1.31
CA GLY A 147 -11.29 12.16 -1.47
C GLY A 147 -10.53 12.53 -2.74
N ILE A 148 -9.79 13.63 -2.71
CA ILE A 148 -9.08 14.17 -3.88
C ILE A 148 -7.56 13.98 -3.68
N PRO A 149 -6.84 13.34 -4.62
CA PRO A 149 -5.39 13.18 -4.53
C PRO A 149 -4.69 14.53 -4.45
N LYS A 150 -3.59 14.58 -3.69
CA LYS A 150 -2.70 15.73 -3.70
C LYS A 150 -1.46 15.39 -4.52
N TRP A 151 -1.39 15.91 -5.74
CA TRP A 151 -0.20 15.82 -6.58
C TRP A 151 0.85 16.86 -6.16
N VAL A 152 2.13 16.52 -6.36
CA VAL A 152 3.28 17.39 -6.01
C VAL A 152 3.39 18.55 -7.00
N LEU A 153 3.30 18.24 -8.29
CA LEU A 153 3.34 19.20 -9.39
C LEU A 153 1.91 19.43 -9.93
N ASP A 154 1.66 19.00 -11.15
CA ASP A 154 0.36 19.09 -11.81
C ASP A 154 -0.52 17.87 -11.53
N ASP A 155 -1.77 17.94 -11.96
CA ASP A 155 -2.69 16.81 -11.90
C ASP A 155 -2.23 15.67 -12.81
N GLU A 156 -1.82 14.54 -12.22
CA GLU A 156 -1.35 13.34 -12.93
C GLU A 156 -2.40 12.22 -12.97
N THR A 157 -3.68 12.55 -12.73
CA THR A 157 -4.76 11.56 -12.68
C THR A 157 -4.92 10.84 -14.04
N PRO A 158 -4.71 9.52 -14.12
CA PRO A 158 -4.98 8.75 -15.34
C PRO A 158 -6.48 8.66 -15.60
N SER A 159 -6.89 8.49 -16.86
CA SER A 159 -8.31 8.36 -17.21
C SER A 159 -8.80 6.92 -17.11
N THR A 160 -8.07 5.99 -17.70
CA THR A 160 -8.55 4.63 -17.97
C THR A 160 -7.43 3.60 -17.86
N TYR A 161 -7.79 2.34 -17.63
CA TYR A 161 -6.96 1.17 -17.83
C TYR A 161 -7.54 0.34 -18.98
N ASN A 162 -6.69 0.09 -19.99
CA ASN A 162 -7.06 -0.59 -21.23
C ASN A 162 -8.24 0.07 -21.99
N TYR A 163 -8.41 1.39 -21.89
CA TYR A 163 -9.51 2.19 -22.44
C TYR A 163 -10.92 1.83 -21.94
N GLU A 164 -11.04 0.77 -21.13
CA GLU A 164 -12.31 0.18 -20.72
C GLU A 164 -12.66 0.54 -19.27
N ASN A 165 -11.66 0.55 -18.40
CA ASN A 165 -11.88 0.69 -16.96
C ASN A 165 -11.51 2.09 -16.51
N SER A 166 -12.49 2.90 -16.10
CA SER A 166 -12.22 4.24 -15.56
C SER A 166 -11.41 4.17 -14.27
N MET A 167 -10.39 5.01 -14.17
CA MET A 167 -9.57 5.11 -12.97
C MET A 167 -10.21 6.07 -11.97
N PHE A 168 -10.11 5.73 -10.69
CA PHE A 168 -10.53 6.56 -9.58
C PHE A 168 -9.50 6.52 -8.47
N PHE A 169 -9.55 7.53 -7.60
CA PHE A 169 -8.62 7.64 -6.49
C PHE A 169 -9.05 6.75 -5.33
N ILE A 170 -8.13 5.91 -4.84
CA ILE A 170 -8.39 4.96 -3.75
C ILE A 170 -7.86 5.49 -2.43
N MET A 171 -6.56 5.83 -2.40
CA MET A 171 -5.89 6.32 -1.20
C MET A 171 -4.55 6.97 -1.53
N GLN A 172 -3.99 7.68 -0.55
CA GLN A 172 -2.66 8.29 -0.63
C GLN A 172 -1.95 8.18 0.72
N ILE A 173 -0.66 7.85 0.66
CA ILE A 173 0.30 8.02 1.74
C ILE A 173 1.37 9.02 1.24
N PHE A 174 1.77 9.95 2.09
CA PHE A 174 2.77 10.97 1.75
C PHE A 174 4.20 10.40 1.83
N GLU A 175 5.11 11.00 1.06
CA GLU A 175 6.48 10.51 0.83
C GLU A 175 7.36 10.42 2.09
N GLU A 176 7.12 11.28 3.08
CA GLU A 176 7.86 11.31 4.36
C GLU A 176 7.34 10.27 5.37
N PHE A 177 6.49 9.34 4.94
CA PHE A 177 5.96 8.33 5.83
C PHE A 177 6.99 7.22 6.08
N GLU A 178 7.51 7.17 7.30
CA GLU A 178 8.49 6.17 7.72
C GLU A 178 7.86 4.96 8.40
N PHE A 179 8.46 3.79 8.16
CA PHE A 179 8.07 2.52 8.76
C PHE A 179 9.07 2.12 9.84
N GLU A 180 8.61 2.07 11.08
CA GLU A 180 9.45 1.68 12.21
C GLU A 180 9.81 0.19 12.12
N LYS A 181 11.10 -0.13 12.22
CA LYS A 181 11.58 -1.51 12.17
C LYS A 181 11.18 -2.27 13.43
N SER A 182 10.77 -3.52 13.26
CA SER A 182 10.63 -4.45 14.39
C SER A 182 12.02 -4.76 14.97
N PRO A 183 12.18 -4.96 16.30
CA PRO A 183 13.48 -5.27 16.91
C PRO A 183 14.17 -6.52 16.34
N LYS A 184 13.37 -7.47 15.80
CA LYS A 184 13.85 -8.72 15.19
C LYS A 184 14.02 -8.63 13.67
N ALA A 185 13.75 -7.46 13.08
CA ALA A 185 13.83 -7.29 11.64
C ALA A 185 15.28 -7.43 11.17
N PRO A 186 15.55 -8.18 10.08
CA PRO A 186 16.88 -8.21 9.50
C PRO A 186 17.30 -6.80 9.04
N PRO A 187 18.62 -6.56 8.90
CA PRO A 187 19.12 -5.34 8.26
C PRO A 187 18.47 -5.14 6.88
N GLN A 188 18.16 -3.89 6.55
CA GLN A 188 17.73 -3.53 5.21
C GLN A 188 18.98 -3.48 4.32
N ILE A 189 18.89 -4.02 3.11
CA ILE A 189 19.98 -3.86 2.15
C ILE A 189 19.93 -2.44 1.59
N GLU A 190 21.04 -1.74 1.72
CA GLU A 190 21.29 -0.45 1.10
C GLU A 190 22.17 -0.66 -0.14
N LEU A 191 21.99 0.18 -1.16
CA LEU A 191 22.99 0.25 -2.22
C LEU A 191 24.27 0.81 -1.60
N SER A 192 25.36 0.07 -1.75
CA SER A 192 26.68 0.66 -1.57
C SER A 192 26.85 1.77 -2.60
N LEU A 193 27.00 3.03 -2.15
CA LEU A 193 27.33 4.18 -3.02
C LEU A 193 28.73 4.07 -3.66
N THR A 194 29.43 2.96 -3.45
CA THR A 194 30.68 2.64 -4.13
C THR A 194 30.35 1.84 -5.38
N GLY A 195 30.32 2.53 -6.52
CA GLY A 195 30.51 1.90 -7.83
C GLY A 195 31.91 1.30 -7.96
#